data_AF-A0A922IMX9-F1
#
_entry.id   AF-A0A922IMX9-F1
#
_cell.length_a   1.000
_cell.length_b   1.000
_cell.length_c   1.000
_cell.angle_alpha   90.00
_cell.angle_beta   90.00
_cell.angle_gamma   90.00
#
_symmetry.space_group_name_H-M   'P 1'
#
loop_
_entity.id
_entity.type
_entity.pdbx_description
1 polymer ?
#
loop_
_entity_poly.entity_id
_entity_poly.type
_entity_poly.pdbx_seq_one_letter_code
_entity_poly.pdbx_strand_id
1 'polypeptide(L)'
;MVDVPLTSDSIATVRLRLLTSTGSIISSNDFSLLTHKEATRTAFNLMTSHGSPNNSNKDHGLLAPFWLSTLRVYVLQTPVSFSRYNVPGEIVRRIQLSSKGYLPVIYVNPNFQASSDWLEVNQPPENRRLEMVLSIEPLSIGHLRLRCMLEAVADQLLSYGIKSKEIDEIRGFFLDTNLYLLLTTLFVSVFHLLFSFLAFKNDISFWRRSDNSVGISLRTIVWRFVSSLIIFLHLWEEKSSLLVSVPMGISTLIELWKLGRMTKFSISFYHGVRWGKRSKEEEATDQLDAQFMRWLMYIMIPLCIGGSVYSLFYLPHRSWYSWCLETMVNGVYAFGLLLMTPQLFLNYRLKSVAHLPWKAMTYKAFNTFIDDFFAFIIVMPTSHRIACLRDDLIFVIYLYQRWLYPVDKSRINEFSEMTDDNFQSKSTSDVTSSNSDKGKSKLA
;
A
#
# COMPACT_ATOMS: atom_id res chain seq x y z
N MET A 1 -2.82 20.75 -39.51
CA MET A 1 -1.73 21.70 -39.21
C MET A 1 -2.25 22.65 -38.16
N VAL A 2 -1.72 22.60 -36.95
CA VAL A 2 -2.04 23.58 -35.91
C VAL A 2 -0.71 23.94 -35.25
N ASP A 3 -0.21 25.14 -35.53
CA ASP A 3 0.91 25.71 -34.78
C ASP A 3 0.33 26.29 -33.49
N VAL A 4 0.48 25.57 -32.38
CA VAL A 4 0.01 26.01 -31.06
C VAL A 4 1.20 26.57 -30.27
N PRO A 5 1.24 27.87 -29.95
CA PRO A 5 2.18 28.38 -28.96
C PRO A 5 1.80 27.81 -27.58
N LEU A 6 2.65 26.97 -26.99
CA LEU A 6 2.46 26.35 -25.68
C LEU A 6 2.64 27.40 -24.56
N THR A 7 1.65 28.26 -24.37
CA THR A 7 1.49 29.09 -23.16
C THR A 7 0.43 28.46 -22.24
N SER A 8 0.41 28.79 -20.94
CA SER A 8 -0.57 28.24 -19.97
C SER A 8 -2.04 28.37 -20.39
N ASP A 9 -2.34 29.34 -21.26
CA ASP A 9 -3.69 29.63 -21.76
C ASP A 9 -3.97 29.11 -23.17
N SER A 10 -3.08 28.27 -23.73
CA SER A 10 -3.23 27.75 -25.08
C SER A 10 -4.25 26.61 -25.13
N ILE A 11 -5.35 26.82 -25.87
CA ILE A 11 -6.42 25.84 -26.05
C ILE A 11 -6.30 25.27 -27.47
N ALA A 12 -5.98 23.98 -27.56
CA ALA A 12 -6.04 23.22 -28.80
C ALA A 12 -7.31 22.37 -28.81
N THR A 13 -8.23 22.61 -29.75
CA THR A 13 -9.45 21.80 -29.89
C THR A 13 -9.49 21.04 -31.21
N VAL A 14 -10.07 19.84 -31.17
CA VAL A 14 -10.41 19.05 -32.35
C VAL A 14 -11.92 18.90 -32.43
N ARG A 15 -12.45 19.21 -33.60
CA ARG A 15 -13.86 19.04 -33.94
C ARG A 15 -14.04 17.73 -34.70
N LEU A 16 -14.75 16.78 -34.09
CA LEU A 16 -15.11 15.53 -34.73
C LEU A 16 -16.54 15.65 -35.29
N ARG A 17 -16.66 15.52 -36.62
CA ARG A 17 -17.95 15.55 -37.33
C ARG A 17 -18.28 14.19 -37.92
N LEU A 18 -19.45 13.68 -37.56
CA LEU A 18 -20.07 12.54 -38.23
C LEU A 18 -20.91 13.05 -39.39
N LEU A 19 -20.64 12.53 -40.57
CA LEU A 19 -21.31 12.90 -41.81
C LEU A 19 -22.11 11.70 -42.32
N THR A 20 -23.29 11.95 -42.89
CA THR A 20 -23.98 10.96 -43.73
C THR A 20 -23.22 10.75 -45.04
N SER A 21 -23.55 9.69 -45.77
CA SER A 21 -23.04 9.48 -47.15
C SER A 21 -23.37 10.63 -48.10
N THR A 22 -24.37 11.46 -47.77
CA THR A 22 -24.78 12.65 -48.51
C THR A 22 -24.14 13.95 -47.99
N GLY A 23 -23.23 13.86 -47.01
CA GLY A 23 -22.47 15.00 -46.47
C GLY A 23 -23.21 15.83 -45.42
N SER A 24 -24.40 15.42 -44.96
CA SER A 24 -25.08 16.11 -43.85
C SER A 24 -24.44 15.77 -42.51
N ILE A 25 -24.24 16.79 -41.66
CA ILE A 25 -23.65 16.63 -40.33
C ILE A 25 -24.69 16.00 -39.39
N ILE A 26 -24.37 14.82 -38.88
CA ILE A 26 -25.17 14.03 -37.94
C ILE A 26 -24.86 14.45 -36.49
N SER A 27 -23.57 14.64 -36.20
CA SER A 27 -23.07 15.03 -34.88
C SER A 27 -21.77 15.80 -35.05
N SER A 28 -21.56 16.82 -34.23
CA SER A 28 -20.33 17.63 -34.17
C SER A 28 -19.98 17.83 -32.72
N ASN A 29 -18.86 17.25 -32.28
CA ASN A 29 -18.37 17.38 -30.91
C ASN A 29 -16.97 17.99 -30.93
N ASP A 30 -16.73 18.97 -30.05
CA ASP A 30 -15.44 19.62 -29.88
C ASP A 30 -14.74 19.05 -28.65
N PHE A 31 -13.47 18.69 -28.80
CA PHE A 31 -12.65 18.02 -27.80
C PHE A 31 -11.36 18.79 -27.55
N SER A 32 -10.95 18.98 -26.29
CA SER A 32 -9.63 19.56 -25.99
C SER A 32 -8.53 18.51 -26.20
N LEU A 33 -7.47 18.89 -26.92
CA LEU A 33 -6.27 18.08 -27.12
C LEU A 33 -5.18 18.36 -26.09
N LEU A 34 -5.33 19.44 -25.33
CA LEU A 34 -4.37 19.86 -24.32
C LEU A 34 -5.05 19.85 -22.95
N THR A 35 -4.38 19.23 -21.99
CA THR A 35 -4.79 19.22 -20.59
C THR A 35 -3.59 19.47 -19.70
N HIS A 36 -3.82 20.03 -18.52
CA HIS A 36 -2.78 20.38 -17.57
C HIS A 36 -2.89 19.43 -16.38
N LYS A 37 -1.85 18.60 -16.15
CA LYS A 37 -1.81 17.61 -15.05
C LYS A 37 -0.55 17.81 -14.20
N GLU A 38 -0.48 17.21 -13.01
CA GLU A 38 0.74 17.23 -12.21
C GLU A 38 1.90 16.61 -13.00
N ALA A 39 3.02 17.32 -13.07
CA ALA A 39 4.23 16.85 -13.76
C ALA A 39 4.73 15.52 -13.17
N THR A 40 5.28 14.65 -14.03
CA THR A 40 5.87 13.38 -13.57
C THR A 40 7.10 13.67 -12.71
N ARG A 41 7.14 13.16 -11.48
CA ARG A 41 8.24 13.44 -10.52
C ARG A 41 9.57 12.89 -11.05
N THR A 42 10.51 13.77 -11.41
CA THR A 42 11.86 13.40 -11.83
C THR A 42 12.76 13.11 -10.62
N ALA A 43 13.49 11.98 -10.65
CA ALA A 43 14.54 11.65 -9.69
C ALA A 43 15.91 12.06 -10.26
N PHE A 44 16.84 12.54 -9.43
CA PHE A 44 18.15 13.02 -9.86
C PHE A 44 19.27 12.48 -8.96
N ASN A 45 20.49 12.37 -9.48
CA ASN A 45 21.64 12.00 -8.64
C ASN A 45 22.10 13.23 -7.85
N LEU A 46 22.02 13.17 -6.52
CA LEU A 46 22.32 14.28 -5.62
C LEU A 46 23.77 14.82 -5.75
N MET A 47 24.71 13.96 -6.14
CA MET A 47 26.14 14.29 -6.19
C MET A 47 26.67 14.61 -7.60
N THR A 48 25.95 14.22 -8.66
CA THR A 48 26.42 14.36 -10.06
C THR A 48 25.65 15.40 -10.88
N SER A 49 24.56 15.98 -10.35
CA SER A 49 23.85 17.06 -11.06
C SER A 49 24.55 18.41 -10.88
N HIS A 50 25.48 18.74 -11.78
CA HIS A 50 26.00 20.12 -11.96
C HIS A 50 24.98 21.07 -12.64
N GLY A 51 23.68 20.74 -12.62
CA GLY A 51 22.60 21.54 -13.21
C GLY A 51 21.88 22.41 -12.18
N SER A 52 22.30 23.67 -12.08
CA SER A 52 21.63 24.85 -11.48
C SER A 52 20.61 24.63 -10.34
N PRO A 53 20.92 25.04 -9.08
CA PRO A 53 20.03 24.91 -7.92
C PRO A 53 18.89 25.93 -7.88
N ASN A 54 18.54 26.57 -9.00
CA ASN A 54 17.60 27.69 -9.02
C ASN A 54 16.14 27.35 -9.37
N ASN A 55 15.81 26.08 -9.64
CA ASN A 55 14.42 25.64 -9.77
C ASN A 55 13.90 24.81 -8.59
N SER A 56 14.75 24.48 -7.61
CA SER A 56 14.42 23.51 -6.54
C SER A 56 13.47 24.03 -5.44
N ASN A 57 12.86 25.20 -5.60
CA ASN A 57 11.94 25.77 -4.60
C ASN A 57 10.60 26.26 -5.18
N LYS A 58 10.28 25.97 -6.46
CA LYS A 58 9.01 26.37 -7.09
C LYS A 58 8.17 25.24 -7.71
N ASP A 59 8.62 23.99 -7.63
CA ASP A 59 7.95 22.87 -8.32
C ASP A 59 6.90 22.13 -7.47
N HIS A 60 6.48 22.70 -6.33
CA HIS A 60 5.31 22.22 -5.61
C HIS A 60 4.03 22.69 -6.31
N GLY A 61 3.65 22.01 -7.40
CA GLY A 61 2.32 22.15 -8.01
C GLY A 61 2.29 22.74 -9.42
N LEU A 62 3.41 22.78 -10.16
CA LEU A 62 3.37 23.17 -11.56
C LEU A 62 2.65 22.10 -12.37
N LEU A 63 1.52 22.50 -12.96
CA LEU A 63 0.80 21.69 -13.92
C LEU A 63 1.61 21.65 -15.22
N ALA A 64 2.04 20.46 -15.64
CA ALA A 64 2.67 20.25 -16.94
C ALA A 64 1.59 20.14 -18.03
N PRO A 65 1.85 20.65 -19.25
CA PRO A 65 0.96 20.44 -20.39
C PRO A 65 1.10 19.01 -20.92
N PHE A 66 -0.03 18.32 -21.02
CA PHE A 66 -0.16 17.00 -21.63
C PHE A 66 -0.88 17.12 -22.98
N TRP A 67 -0.27 16.54 -24.01
CA TRP A 67 -0.78 16.44 -25.36
C TRP A 67 -1.48 15.10 -25.60
N LEU A 68 -2.65 15.12 -26.22
CA LEU A 68 -3.34 13.89 -26.62
C LEU A 68 -2.70 13.30 -27.90
N SER A 69 -1.90 12.26 -27.72
CA SER A 69 -1.21 11.56 -28.83
C SER A 69 -2.13 10.65 -29.63
N THR A 70 -3.14 10.05 -29.00
CA THR A 70 -4.05 9.10 -29.66
C THR A 70 -5.50 9.39 -29.28
N LEU A 71 -6.31 9.78 -30.25
CA LEU A 71 -7.75 9.93 -30.08
C LEU A 71 -8.44 8.62 -30.47
N ARG A 72 -8.88 7.85 -29.47
CA ARG A 72 -9.70 6.65 -29.64
C ARG A 72 -11.19 6.99 -29.79
N VAL A 73 -11.78 6.56 -30.90
CA VAL A 73 -13.20 6.64 -31.21
C VAL A 73 -13.78 5.24 -31.14
N TYR A 74 -14.63 5.00 -30.15
CA TYR A 74 -15.24 3.69 -29.96
C TYR A 74 -16.59 3.63 -30.67
N VAL A 75 -16.78 2.60 -31.50
CA VAL A 75 -18.02 2.39 -32.26
C VAL A 75 -18.66 1.09 -31.82
N LEU A 76 -19.96 1.11 -31.51
CA LEU A 76 -20.70 -0.10 -31.16
C LEU A 76 -20.71 -1.05 -32.37
N GLN A 77 -20.04 -2.20 -32.24
CA GLN A 77 -19.97 -3.20 -33.30
C GLN A 77 -21.23 -4.07 -33.35
N THR A 78 -21.77 -4.42 -32.17
CA THR A 78 -22.90 -5.35 -32.06
C THR A 78 -24.21 -4.66 -32.42
N PRO A 79 -24.97 -5.12 -33.43
CA PRO A 79 -26.31 -4.60 -33.70
C PRO A 79 -27.25 -5.05 -32.58
N VAL A 80 -27.67 -4.11 -31.72
CA VAL A 80 -28.58 -4.40 -30.60
C VAL A 80 -29.93 -3.72 -30.85
N SER A 81 -31.01 -4.48 -30.88
CA SER A 81 -32.36 -3.89 -30.94
C SER A 81 -32.80 -3.49 -29.55
N PHE A 82 -32.95 -2.19 -29.29
CA PHE A 82 -33.54 -1.70 -28.05
C PHE A 82 -35.04 -1.51 -28.21
N SER A 83 -35.83 -1.99 -27.24
CA SER A 83 -37.23 -1.59 -27.13
C SER A 83 -37.29 -0.13 -26.67
N ARG A 84 -38.22 0.65 -27.25
CA ARG A 84 -38.33 2.11 -27.04
C ARG A 84 -38.36 2.53 -25.55
N TYR A 85 -38.89 1.68 -24.67
CA TYR A 85 -39.01 1.95 -23.24
C TYR A 85 -37.97 1.23 -22.36
N ASN A 86 -37.17 0.31 -22.92
CA ASN A 86 -36.17 -0.47 -22.17
C ASN A 86 -34.74 -0.15 -22.64
N VAL A 87 -34.47 1.10 -22.99
CA VAL A 87 -33.11 1.55 -23.30
C VAL A 87 -32.38 1.80 -21.97
N PRO A 88 -31.20 1.19 -21.72
CA PRO A 88 -30.43 1.46 -20.51
C PRO A 88 -30.08 2.94 -20.38
N GLY A 89 -30.37 3.54 -19.23
CA GLY A 89 -30.22 4.98 -19.00
C GLY A 89 -28.81 5.52 -19.26
N GLU A 90 -27.78 4.67 -19.11
CA GLU A 90 -26.38 5.03 -19.33
C GLU A 90 -26.08 5.39 -20.80
N ILE A 91 -26.77 4.77 -21.77
CA ILE A 91 -26.51 4.95 -23.20
C ILE A 91 -27.55 5.82 -23.90
N VAL A 92 -28.70 6.08 -23.27
CA VAL A 92 -29.81 6.87 -23.86
C VAL A 92 -29.34 8.20 -24.43
N ARG A 93 -28.46 8.92 -23.72
CA ARG A 93 -27.96 10.24 -24.14
C ARG A 93 -27.12 10.21 -25.41
N ARG A 94 -26.57 9.05 -25.77
CA ARG A 94 -25.68 8.86 -26.93
C ARG A 94 -26.38 8.22 -28.12
N ILE A 95 -27.63 7.75 -27.94
CA ILE A 95 -28.43 7.17 -29.02
C ILE A 95 -29.16 8.29 -29.75
N GLN A 96 -28.82 8.49 -31.02
CA GLN A 96 -29.52 9.40 -31.90
C GLN A 96 -30.52 8.63 -32.77
N LEU A 97 -31.77 9.09 -32.78
CA LEU A 97 -32.84 8.49 -33.57
C LEU A 97 -32.89 9.10 -34.97
N SER A 98 -33.18 8.25 -35.96
CA SER A 98 -33.38 8.59 -37.37
C SER A 98 -34.66 7.91 -37.87
N SER A 99 -35.14 8.29 -39.06
CA SER A 99 -36.38 7.77 -39.64
C SER A 99 -36.38 6.26 -39.88
N LYS A 100 -35.19 5.64 -39.99
CA LYS A 100 -35.00 4.20 -40.23
C LYS A 100 -34.52 3.39 -39.00
N GLY A 101 -34.43 4.01 -37.82
CA GLY A 101 -33.89 3.36 -36.62
C GLY A 101 -32.98 4.29 -35.83
N TYR A 102 -31.98 3.75 -35.13
CA TYR A 102 -30.98 4.55 -34.42
C TYR A 102 -29.66 4.57 -35.20
N LEU A 103 -28.92 5.67 -35.07
CA LEU A 103 -27.59 5.84 -35.65
C LEU A 103 -26.53 5.04 -34.89
N PRO A 104 -25.40 4.66 -35.52
CA PRO A 104 -24.32 3.97 -34.83
C PRO A 104 -23.95 4.68 -33.54
N VAL A 105 -23.99 3.95 -32.42
CA VAL A 105 -23.65 4.53 -31.12
C VAL A 105 -22.15 4.67 -31.04
N ILE A 106 -21.70 5.91 -30.85
CA ILE A 106 -20.29 6.27 -30.84
C ILE A 106 -19.95 6.86 -29.47
N TYR A 107 -18.86 6.37 -28.90
CA TYR A 107 -18.32 6.85 -27.64
C TYR A 107 -16.95 7.50 -27.89
N VAL A 108 -16.90 8.80 -27.64
CA VAL A 108 -15.66 9.59 -27.67
C VAL A 108 -15.65 10.43 -26.41
N ASN A 109 -14.66 10.20 -25.56
CA ASN A 109 -14.35 11.06 -24.44
C ASN A 109 -12.82 11.04 -24.19
N PRO A 110 -12.07 12.08 -24.60
CA PRO A 110 -10.64 12.17 -24.35
C PRO A 110 -10.28 12.16 -22.86
N ASN A 111 -11.17 12.70 -22.02
CA ASN A 111 -11.05 12.66 -20.56
C ASN A 111 -11.42 11.28 -19.98
N PHE A 112 -11.69 10.28 -20.82
CA PHE A 112 -11.98 8.90 -20.41
C PHE A 112 -11.28 7.85 -21.31
N GLN A 113 -10.06 8.16 -21.75
CA GLN A 113 -9.05 7.34 -22.45
C GLN A 113 -7.88 6.88 -21.54
N ALA A 114 -6.87 6.19 -22.03
CA ALA A 114 -5.76 5.79 -21.17
C ALA A 114 -4.88 6.98 -20.76
N SER A 115 -4.21 6.93 -19.61
CA SER A 115 -3.18 7.94 -19.30
C SER A 115 -1.98 7.83 -20.25
N SER A 116 -1.73 6.65 -20.81
CA SER A 116 -0.72 6.40 -21.84
C SER A 116 -0.99 7.09 -23.17
N ASP A 117 -2.24 7.48 -23.44
CA ASP A 117 -2.60 8.23 -24.65
C ASP A 117 -2.21 9.72 -24.53
N TRP A 118 -1.83 10.18 -23.33
CA TRP A 118 -1.38 11.54 -23.04
C TRP A 118 0.14 11.60 -22.90
N LEU A 119 0.77 12.51 -23.64
CA LEU A 119 2.21 12.72 -23.64
C LEU A 119 2.56 14.03 -22.94
N GLU A 120 3.43 13.96 -21.93
CA GLU A 120 3.92 15.15 -21.21
C GLU A 120 4.87 15.96 -22.10
N VAL A 121 4.53 17.22 -22.35
CA VAL A 121 5.32 18.11 -23.21
C VAL A 121 6.21 19.00 -22.33
N ASN A 122 7.35 18.45 -21.92
CA ASN A 122 8.33 19.18 -21.09
C ASN A 122 9.10 20.26 -21.84
N GLN A 123 9.29 20.06 -23.15
CA GLN A 123 9.96 20.99 -24.06
C GLN A 123 9.21 21.01 -25.40
N PRO A 124 9.12 22.16 -26.09
CA PRO A 124 8.55 22.20 -27.43
C PRO A 124 9.41 21.30 -28.34
N PRO A 125 8.82 20.36 -29.09
CA PRO A 125 9.57 19.49 -29.98
C PRO A 125 10.38 20.31 -31.00
N GLU A 126 11.59 19.86 -31.35
CA GLU A 126 12.50 20.54 -32.30
C GLU A 126 11.79 20.94 -33.61
N ASN A 127 10.86 20.09 -34.06
CA ASN A 127 10.09 20.30 -35.30
C ASN A 127 8.80 21.10 -35.12
N ARG A 128 8.45 21.54 -33.88
CA ARG A 128 7.16 22.18 -33.50
C ARG A 128 5.90 21.45 -33.97
N ARG A 129 6.02 20.16 -34.26
CA ARG A 129 4.92 19.31 -34.74
C ARG A 129 4.57 18.32 -33.65
N LEU A 130 3.28 18.24 -33.35
CA LEU A 130 2.71 17.22 -32.48
C LEU A 130 1.85 16.32 -33.35
N GLU A 131 2.21 15.04 -33.40
CA GLU A 131 1.45 14.03 -34.13
C GLU A 131 0.28 13.54 -33.26
N MET A 132 -0.85 13.28 -33.91
CA MET A 132 -2.03 12.69 -33.28
C MET A 132 -2.58 11.59 -34.17
N VAL A 133 -2.78 10.41 -33.57
CA VAL A 133 -3.30 9.22 -34.25
C VAL A 133 -4.79 9.08 -33.92
N LEU A 134 -5.62 8.98 -34.95
CA LEU A 134 -7.04 8.66 -34.81
C LEU A 134 -7.23 7.14 -34.90
N SER A 135 -7.59 6.50 -33.78
CA SER A 135 -7.89 5.06 -33.72
C SER A 135 -9.39 4.85 -33.65
N ILE A 136 -9.95 4.06 -34.56
CA ILE A 136 -11.38 3.68 -34.56
C ILE A 136 -11.48 2.24 -34.09
N GLU A 137 -12.07 2.03 -32.92
CA GLU A 137 -12.09 0.72 -32.25
C GLU A 137 -13.52 0.20 -32.09
N PRO A 138 -13.79 -1.05 -32.51
CA PRO A 138 -15.09 -1.67 -32.27
C PRO A 138 -15.26 -2.01 -30.78
N LEU A 139 -16.45 -1.74 -30.24
CA LEU A 139 -16.78 -1.98 -28.84
C LEU A 139 -18.01 -2.89 -28.70
N SER A 140 -17.99 -3.77 -27.70
CA SER A 140 -19.17 -4.55 -27.31
C SER A 140 -20.13 -3.71 -26.46
N ILE A 141 -21.40 -4.08 -26.44
CA ILE A 141 -22.42 -3.36 -25.65
C ILE A 141 -22.08 -3.33 -24.14
N GLY A 142 -21.52 -4.40 -23.59
CA GLY A 142 -21.16 -4.46 -22.16
C GLY A 142 -20.05 -3.48 -21.81
N HIS A 143 -19.01 -3.43 -22.64
CA HIS A 143 -17.89 -2.51 -22.45
C HIS A 143 -18.33 -1.05 -22.67
N LEU A 144 -19.21 -0.80 -23.64
CA LEU A 144 -19.81 0.53 -23.85
C LEU A 144 -20.59 1.00 -22.61
N ARG A 145 -21.45 0.14 -22.06
CA ARG A 145 -22.24 0.46 -20.86
C ARG A 145 -21.35 0.73 -19.65
N LEU A 146 -20.31 -0.09 -19.45
CA LEU A 146 -19.34 0.12 -18.38
C LEU A 146 -18.66 1.49 -18.50
N ARG A 147 -18.20 1.88 -19.70
CA ARG A 147 -17.59 3.19 -19.95
C ARG A 147 -18.55 4.35 -19.65
N CYS A 148 -19.78 4.27 -20.13
CA CYS A 148 -20.79 5.30 -19.84
C CYS A 148 -21.13 5.39 -18.35
N MET A 149 -21.19 4.25 -17.65
CA MET A 149 -21.43 4.22 -16.20
C MET A 149 -20.27 4.85 -15.43
N LEU A 150 -19.04 4.50 -15.77
CA LEU A 150 -17.85 5.06 -15.11
C LEU A 150 -17.70 6.56 -15.36
N GLU A 151 -18.01 7.04 -16.57
CA GLU A 151 -18.07 8.47 -16.87
C GLU A 151 -19.13 9.18 -16.02
N ALA A 152 -20.33 8.62 -15.91
CA ALA A 152 -21.38 9.20 -15.07
C ALA A 152 -21.01 9.22 -13.58
N VAL A 153 -20.32 8.18 -13.09
CA VAL A 153 -19.78 8.15 -11.72
C VAL A 153 -18.69 9.20 -11.55
N ALA A 154 -17.77 9.34 -12.51
CA ALA A 154 -16.73 10.37 -12.48
C ALA A 154 -17.32 11.78 -12.41
N ASP A 155 -18.32 12.09 -13.23
CA ASP A 155 -19.04 13.37 -13.21
C ASP A 155 -19.73 13.63 -11.86
N GLN A 156 -20.31 12.58 -11.25
CA GLN A 156 -20.89 12.69 -9.90
C GLN A 156 -19.82 12.93 -8.83
N LEU A 157 -18.69 12.23 -8.89
CA LEU A 157 -17.58 12.43 -7.94
C LEU A 157 -17.02 13.85 -8.05
N LEU A 158 -16.87 14.39 -9.27
CA LEU A 158 -16.52 15.80 -9.49
C LEU A 158 -17.54 16.74 -8.84
N SER A 159 -18.84 16.45 -8.97
CA SER A 159 -19.89 17.27 -8.36
C SER A 159 -19.86 17.25 -6.83
N TYR A 160 -19.35 16.17 -6.22
CA TYR A 160 -19.11 16.06 -4.78
C TYR A 160 -17.79 16.69 -4.32
N GLY A 161 -17.01 17.30 -5.22
CA GLY A 161 -15.78 18.01 -4.90
C GLY A 161 -14.52 17.14 -4.88
N ILE A 162 -14.59 15.92 -5.43
CA ILE A 162 -13.40 15.08 -5.61
C ILE A 162 -12.51 15.68 -6.69
N LYS A 163 -11.19 15.72 -6.46
CA LYS A 163 -10.22 16.31 -7.38
C LYS A 163 -10.13 15.49 -8.67
N SER A 164 -9.97 16.16 -9.81
CA SER A 164 -9.81 15.52 -11.14
C SER A 164 -8.70 14.48 -11.19
N LYS A 165 -7.66 14.62 -10.36
CA LYS A 165 -6.57 13.66 -10.22
C LYS A 165 -7.04 12.28 -9.73
N GLU A 166 -7.85 12.22 -8.67
CA GLU A 166 -8.33 10.96 -8.10
C GLU A 166 -9.25 10.23 -9.09
N ILE A 167 -9.98 10.99 -9.90
CA ILE A 167 -10.81 10.46 -10.98
C ILE A 167 -9.96 9.92 -12.14
N ASP A 168 -8.88 10.60 -12.49
CA ASP A 168 -7.92 10.12 -13.48
C ASP A 168 -7.25 8.80 -13.02
N GLU A 169 -6.98 8.63 -11.73
CA GLU A 169 -6.49 7.38 -11.15
C GLU A 169 -7.53 6.25 -11.24
N ILE A 170 -8.79 6.52 -10.88
CA ILE A 170 -9.91 5.56 -11.04
C ILE A 170 -10.07 5.17 -12.51
N ARG A 171 -10.06 6.14 -13.41
CA ARG A 171 -10.13 5.93 -14.86
C ARG A 171 -9.01 5.02 -15.35
N GLY A 172 -7.76 5.30 -14.96
CA GLY A 172 -6.61 4.45 -15.31
C GLY A 172 -6.80 3.01 -14.82
N PHE A 173 -7.28 2.82 -13.60
CA PHE A 173 -7.53 1.48 -13.05
C PHE A 173 -8.55 0.69 -13.89
N PHE A 174 -9.68 1.29 -14.25
CA PHE A 174 -10.75 0.56 -14.96
C PHE A 174 -10.55 0.42 -16.46
N LEU A 175 -9.87 1.37 -17.12
CA LEU A 175 -9.74 1.40 -18.58
C LEU A 175 -8.41 0.82 -19.09
N ASP A 176 -7.34 0.99 -18.32
CA ASP A 176 -5.99 0.62 -18.74
C ASP A 176 -5.61 -0.78 -18.25
N THR A 177 -6.38 -1.33 -17.31
CA THR A 177 -6.13 -2.66 -16.73
C THR A 177 -7.02 -3.72 -17.37
N ASN A 178 -6.47 -4.91 -17.56
CA ASN A 178 -7.25 -6.08 -17.95
C ASN A 178 -8.35 -6.36 -16.89
N LEU A 179 -9.61 -6.51 -17.33
CA LEU A 179 -10.75 -6.79 -16.45
C LEU A 179 -10.51 -7.97 -15.50
N TYR A 180 -9.79 -9.00 -15.94
CA TYR A 180 -9.44 -10.14 -15.08
C TYR A 180 -8.45 -9.75 -13.97
N LEU A 181 -7.46 -8.91 -14.27
CA LEU A 181 -6.52 -8.38 -13.27
C LEU A 181 -7.24 -7.45 -12.31
N LEU A 182 -8.13 -6.59 -12.81
CA LEU A 182 -8.95 -5.69 -12.04
C LEU A 182 -9.79 -6.43 -10.99
N LEU A 183 -10.56 -7.44 -11.43
CA LEU A 183 -11.45 -8.21 -10.56
C LEU A 183 -10.65 -9.01 -9.52
N THR A 184 -9.51 -9.57 -9.93
CA THR A 184 -8.59 -10.27 -9.02
C THR A 184 -8.02 -9.32 -7.98
N THR A 185 -7.61 -8.11 -8.38
CA THR A 185 -7.08 -7.08 -7.47
C THR A 185 -8.14 -6.68 -6.44
N LEU A 186 -9.38 -6.47 -6.87
CA LEU A 186 -10.49 -6.17 -5.96
C LEU A 186 -10.72 -7.30 -4.95
N PHE A 187 -10.79 -8.54 -5.43
CA PHE A 187 -10.99 -9.71 -4.58
C PHE A 187 -9.87 -9.84 -3.54
N VAL A 188 -8.61 -9.78 -3.96
CA VAL A 188 -7.46 -9.89 -3.06
C VAL A 188 -7.40 -8.72 -2.07
N SER A 189 -7.82 -7.50 -2.48
CA SER A 189 -7.88 -6.33 -1.60
C SER A 189 -8.85 -6.52 -0.43
N VAL A 190 -10.01 -7.15 -0.69
CA VAL A 190 -10.97 -7.47 0.37
C VAL A 190 -10.37 -8.46 1.38
N PHE A 191 -9.69 -9.51 0.91
CA PHE A 191 -9.03 -10.47 1.79
C PHE A 191 -7.87 -9.85 2.57
N HIS A 192 -7.08 -8.98 1.94
CA HIS A 192 -6.00 -8.26 2.61
C HIS A 192 -6.50 -7.42 3.79
N LEU A 193 -7.56 -6.64 3.57
CA LEU A 193 -8.18 -5.83 4.63
C LEU A 193 -8.77 -6.70 5.74
N LEU A 194 -9.40 -7.83 5.37
CA LEU A 194 -9.97 -8.77 6.33
C LEU A 194 -8.89 -9.38 7.23
N PHE A 195 -7.81 -9.91 6.67
CA PHE A 195 -6.72 -10.51 7.44
C PHE A 195 -5.91 -9.49 8.23
N SER A 196 -5.72 -8.27 7.70
CA SER A 196 -5.16 -7.15 8.44
C SER A 196 -5.99 -6.84 9.69
N PHE A 197 -7.31 -6.75 9.55
CA PHE A 197 -8.22 -6.53 10.67
C PHE A 197 -8.18 -7.67 11.70
N LEU A 198 -8.16 -8.93 11.26
CA LEU A 198 -8.05 -10.10 12.12
C LEU A 198 -6.74 -10.10 12.92
N ALA A 199 -5.62 -9.76 12.27
CA ALA A 199 -4.32 -9.63 12.92
C ALA A 199 -4.34 -8.54 14.00
N PHE A 200 -4.85 -7.34 13.70
CA PHE A 200 -4.97 -6.26 14.68
C PHE A 200 -5.88 -6.62 15.85
N LYS A 201 -7.03 -7.25 15.56
CA LYS A 201 -7.96 -7.70 16.59
C LYS A 201 -7.31 -8.70 17.55
N ASN A 202 -6.53 -9.64 17.00
CA ASN A 202 -5.86 -10.65 17.80
C ASN A 202 -4.78 -10.02 18.71
N ASP A 203 -3.96 -9.15 18.13
CA ASP A 203 -2.89 -8.42 18.82
C ASP A 203 -3.46 -7.54 19.96
N ILE A 204 -4.46 -6.71 19.67
CA ILE A 204 -5.13 -5.86 20.68
C ILE A 204 -5.77 -6.72 21.78
N SER A 205 -6.42 -7.84 21.43
CA SER A 205 -7.02 -8.75 22.41
C SER A 205 -5.97 -9.40 23.31
N PHE A 206 -4.83 -9.83 22.76
CA PHE A 206 -3.74 -10.41 23.52
C PHE A 206 -3.19 -9.40 24.52
N TRP A 207 -2.83 -8.20 24.03
CA TRP A 207 -2.31 -7.16 24.90
C TRP A 207 -3.32 -6.78 25.95
N ARG A 208 -4.61 -6.56 25.61
CA ARG A 208 -5.66 -6.20 26.58
C ARG A 208 -5.72 -7.15 27.77
N ARG A 209 -5.56 -8.46 27.55
CA ARG A 209 -5.65 -9.51 28.59
C ARG A 209 -4.35 -9.74 29.36
N SER A 210 -3.20 -9.31 28.85
CA SER A 210 -1.90 -9.55 29.49
C SER A 210 -1.59 -8.50 30.55
N ASP A 211 -1.62 -8.88 31.83
CA ASP A 211 -1.25 -8.01 32.97
C ASP A 211 0.21 -8.18 33.43
N ASN A 212 0.83 -9.34 33.14
CA ASN A 212 2.24 -9.59 33.43
C ASN A 212 3.05 -9.51 32.15
N SER A 213 3.91 -8.49 32.06
CA SER A 213 4.78 -8.20 30.91
C SER A 213 6.11 -8.96 30.96
N VAL A 214 6.17 -10.07 31.69
CA VAL A 214 7.37 -10.89 31.86
C VAL A 214 7.70 -11.58 30.53
N GLY A 215 8.94 -11.50 30.06
CA GLY A 215 9.34 -12.07 28.76
C GLY A 215 9.21 -11.14 27.55
N ILE A 216 8.74 -9.89 27.74
CA ILE A 216 8.69 -8.89 26.66
C ILE A 216 9.57 -7.69 27.04
N SER A 217 10.66 -7.46 26.31
CA SER A 217 11.54 -6.33 26.58
C SER A 217 10.95 -5.00 26.08
N LEU A 218 11.12 -3.95 26.89
CA LEU A 218 10.76 -2.58 26.50
C LEU A 218 11.54 -2.13 25.26
N ARG A 219 12.80 -2.56 25.13
CA ARG A 219 13.69 -2.17 24.02
C ARG A 219 13.18 -2.70 22.68
N THR A 220 12.74 -3.95 22.65
CA THR A 220 12.12 -4.57 21.46
C THR A 220 10.86 -3.82 21.03
N ILE A 221 10.03 -3.34 21.97
CA ILE A 221 8.80 -2.60 21.65
C ILE A 221 9.11 -1.21 21.12
N VAL A 222 10.04 -0.49 21.77
CA VAL A 222 10.51 0.81 21.28
C VAL A 222 11.04 0.65 19.84
N TRP A 223 11.86 -0.37 19.61
CA TRP A 223 12.39 -0.65 18.29
C TRP A 223 11.31 -0.96 17.26
N ARG A 224 10.31 -1.79 17.61
CA ARG A 224 9.16 -2.11 16.74
C ARG A 224 8.36 -0.87 16.37
N PHE A 225 8.09 0.01 17.34
CA PHE A 225 7.40 1.28 17.12
C PHE A 225 8.18 2.22 16.19
N VAL A 226 9.48 2.41 16.45
CA VAL A 226 10.34 3.26 15.60
C VAL A 226 10.41 2.69 14.18
N SER A 227 10.54 1.38 14.04
CA SER A 227 10.56 0.68 12.75
C SER A 227 9.26 0.87 11.97
N SER A 228 8.10 0.65 12.60
CA SER A 228 6.79 0.82 11.95
C SER A 228 6.53 2.28 11.56
N LEU A 229 6.94 3.23 12.41
CA LEU A 229 6.85 4.66 12.12
C LEU A 229 7.70 5.05 10.90
N ILE A 230 8.94 4.60 10.83
CA ILE A 230 9.84 4.87 9.67
C ILE A 230 9.23 4.31 8.38
N ILE A 231 8.74 3.06 8.41
CA ILE A 231 8.11 2.42 7.25
C ILE A 231 6.84 3.18 6.84
N PHE A 232 5.99 3.59 7.79
CA PHE A 232 4.79 4.37 7.52
C PHE A 232 5.12 5.71 6.85
N LEU A 233 6.11 6.44 7.37
CA LEU A 233 6.55 7.71 6.79
C LEU A 233 7.06 7.54 5.36
N HIS A 234 7.76 6.44 5.07
CA HIS A 234 8.25 6.13 3.74
C HIS A 234 7.12 5.84 2.75
N LEU A 235 6.18 4.97 3.14
CA LEU A 235 4.99 4.68 2.32
C LEU A 235 4.17 5.96 2.05
N TRP A 236 4.09 6.86 3.03
CA TRP A 236 3.43 8.15 2.88
C TRP A 236 4.16 9.08 1.91
N GLU A 237 5.50 9.17 1.99
CA GLU A 237 6.31 10.00 1.07
C GLU A 237 6.21 9.50 -0.37
N GLU A 238 6.26 8.19 -0.56
CA GLU A 238 6.20 7.55 -1.87
C GLU A 238 4.80 7.56 -2.49
N LYS A 239 3.78 8.03 -1.74
CA LYS A 239 2.37 7.96 -2.12
C LYS A 239 1.97 6.53 -2.52
N SER A 240 2.39 5.57 -1.70
CA SER A 240 2.05 4.16 -1.88
C SER A 240 0.53 3.96 -1.78
N SER A 241 0.04 2.80 -2.21
CA SER A 241 -1.38 2.48 -2.21
C SER A 241 -1.99 2.66 -0.81
N LEU A 242 -3.19 3.23 -0.75
CA LEU A 242 -3.94 3.36 0.50
C LEU A 242 -4.18 2.00 1.16
N LEU A 243 -4.28 0.95 0.34
CA LEU A 243 -4.50 -0.42 0.77
C LEU A 243 -3.40 -0.93 1.71
N VAL A 244 -2.15 -0.55 1.49
CA VAL A 244 -1.01 -0.95 2.37
C VAL A 244 -0.66 0.14 3.38
N SER A 245 -0.77 1.40 2.98
CA SER A 245 -0.42 2.53 3.84
C SER A 245 -1.34 2.67 5.06
N VAL A 246 -2.65 2.41 4.89
CA VAL A 246 -3.63 2.52 5.99
C VAL A 246 -3.42 1.43 7.05
N PRO A 247 -3.34 0.13 6.72
CA PRO A 247 -3.00 -0.92 7.70
C PRO A 247 -1.65 -0.67 8.40
N MET A 248 -0.63 -0.18 7.69
CA MET A 248 0.66 0.17 8.30
C MET A 248 0.52 1.33 9.31
N GLY A 249 -0.28 2.35 8.98
CA GLY A 249 -0.60 3.44 9.89
C GLY A 249 -1.32 2.96 11.16
N ILE A 250 -2.32 2.09 11.01
CA ILE A 250 -3.04 1.47 12.15
C ILE A 250 -2.06 0.64 13.01
N SER A 251 -1.18 -0.13 12.36
CA SER A 251 -0.14 -0.91 13.06
C SER A 251 0.77 -0.01 13.90
N THR A 252 1.18 1.13 13.35
CA THR A 252 2.03 2.11 14.04
C THR A 252 1.32 2.68 15.28
N LEU A 253 0.02 2.98 15.18
CA LEU A 253 -0.78 3.44 16.31
C LEU A 253 -0.94 2.35 17.40
N ILE A 254 -1.11 1.10 16.99
CA ILE A 254 -1.17 -0.04 17.92
C ILE A 254 0.17 -0.20 18.66
N GLU A 255 1.31 -0.12 17.97
CA GLU A 255 2.64 -0.17 18.60
C GLU A 255 2.87 1.00 19.56
N LEU A 256 2.41 2.21 19.21
CA LEU A 256 2.44 3.37 20.11
C LEU A 256 1.61 3.12 21.38
N TRP A 257 0.42 2.55 21.24
CA TRP A 257 -0.43 2.18 22.37
C TRP A 257 0.24 1.14 23.28
N LYS A 258 0.88 0.11 22.71
CA LYS A 258 1.66 -0.88 23.48
C LYS A 258 2.80 -0.22 24.25
N LEU A 259 3.53 0.70 23.62
CA LEU A 259 4.61 1.44 24.26
C LEU A 259 4.11 2.25 25.46
N GLY A 260 2.97 2.94 25.32
CA GLY A 260 2.31 3.66 26.41
C GLY A 260 1.90 2.75 27.57
N ARG A 261 1.41 1.55 27.28
CA ARG A 261 1.05 0.56 28.31
C ARG A 261 2.28 0.00 29.05
N MET A 262 3.33 -0.34 28.31
CA MET A 262 4.55 -0.97 28.86
C MET A 262 5.38 -0.04 29.72
N THR A 263 5.33 1.26 29.44
CA THR A 263 5.95 2.29 30.27
C THR A 263 5.14 2.60 31.55
N LYS A 264 3.99 1.93 31.76
CA LYS A 264 3.02 2.20 32.83
C LYS A 264 2.74 3.70 32.95
N PHE A 265 2.55 4.34 31.81
CA PHE A 265 2.48 5.78 31.65
C PHE A 265 1.23 6.33 32.34
N SER A 266 1.39 6.96 33.51
CA SER A 266 0.32 7.71 34.17
C SER A 266 0.59 9.20 33.98
N ILE A 267 -0.03 9.82 32.98
CA ILE A 267 -0.09 11.28 32.90
C ILE A 267 -1.10 11.75 33.95
N SER A 268 -0.61 12.29 35.05
CA SER A 268 -1.42 13.10 35.95
C SER A 268 -1.17 14.57 35.64
N PHE A 269 -2.24 15.31 35.28
CA PHE A 269 -2.19 16.74 34.95
C PHE A 269 -1.68 17.62 36.11
N TYR A 270 -1.59 17.08 37.33
CA TYR A 270 -1.17 17.79 38.54
C TYR A 270 0.19 17.34 39.13
N HIS A 271 0.73 16.18 38.75
CA HIS A 271 1.89 15.57 39.46
C HIS A 271 3.06 15.13 38.55
N GLY A 272 3.07 15.50 37.27
CA GLY A 272 4.16 15.19 36.35
C GLY A 272 4.26 13.70 35.96
N VAL A 273 5.25 13.38 35.11
CA VAL A 273 5.46 12.05 34.53
C VAL A 273 6.01 11.09 35.58
N ARG A 274 5.23 10.09 36.00
CA ARG A 274 5.71 9.01 36.90
C ARG A 274 5.97 7.73 36.11
N TRP A 275 7.19 7.22 36.21
CA TRP A 275 7.59 5.93 35.68
C TRP A 275 7.28 4.84 36.72
N GLY A 276 6.51 3.82 36.35
CA GLY A 276 6.23 2.68 37.24
C GLY A 276 7.49 1.82 37.47
N LYS A 277 7.71 1.31 38.69
CA LYS A 277 8.79 0.35 38.96
C LYS A 277 8.49 -0.99 38.28
N ARG A 278 9.49 -1.52 37.56
CA ARG A 278 9.45 -2.86 36.91
C ARG A 278 9.75 -3.96 37.93
N SER A 279 9.23 -5.15 37.68
CA SER A 279 9.52 -6.33 38.51
C SER A 279 10.95 -6.82 38.26
N LYS A 280 11.57 -7.49 39.24
CA LYS A 280 12.94 -8.04 39.11
C LYS A 280 13.07 -9.02 37.93
N GLU A 281 12.00 -9.73 37.59
CA GLU A 281 11.94 -10.69 36.47
C GLU A 281 11.86 -9.98 35.10
N GLU A 282 11.21 -8.81 35.04
CA GLU A 282 11.17 -7.97 33.84
C GLU A 282 12.55 -7.34 33.57
N GLU A 283 13.25 -6.93 34.64
CA GLU A 283 14.58 -6.34 34.54
C GLU A 283 15.65 -7.35 34.10
N ALA A 284 15.56 -8.61 34.58
CA ALA A 284 16.42 -9.70 34.10
C ALA A 284 16.23 -9.97 32.60
N THR A 285 14.98 -9.92 32.12
CA THR A 285 14.65 -10.04 30.70
C THR A 285 15.25 -8.88 29.89
N ASP A 286 15.13 -7.65 30.39
CA ASP A 286 15.67 -6.45 29.74
C ASP A 286 17.20 -6.45 29.66
N GLN A 287 17.90 -7.05 30.63
CA GLN A 287 19.36 -7.16 30.62
C GLN A 287 19.87 -8.17 29.59
N LEU A 288 19.18 -9.30 29.41
CA LEU A 288 19.51 -10.29 28.39
C LEU A 288 19.31 -9.70 26.98
N ASP A 289 18.17 -9.06 26.75
CA ASP A 289 17.89 -8.39 25.47
C ASP A 289 18.87 -7.23 25.21
N ALA A 290 19.27 -6.48 26.25
CA ALA A 290 20.27 -5.42 26.12
C ALA A 290 21.63 -5.89 25.61
N GLN A 291 22.08 -7.08 26.03
CA GLN A 291 23.34 -7.65 25.57
C GLN A 291 23.24 -8.06 24.10
N PHE A 292 22.14 -8.73 23.73
CA PHE A 292 21.89 -9.15 22.36
C PHE A 292 21.78 -7.95 21.40
N MET A 293 21.00 -6.93 21.77
CA MET A 293 20.85 -5.70 20.98
C MET A 293 22.17 -4.94 20.81
N ARG A 294 23.08 -5.00 21.79
CA ARG A 294 24.40 -4.37 21.67
C ARG A 294 25.28 -5.04 20.62
N TRP A 295 25.35 -6.38 20.64
CA TRP A 295 26.07 -7.14 19.61
C TRP A 295 25.47 -6.91 18.23
N LEU A 296 24.15 -6.88 18.17
CA LEU A 296 23.42 -6.60 16.95
C LEU A 296 23.77 -5.24 16.35
N MET A 297 23.83 -4.18 17.16
CA MET A 297 24.22 -2.85 16.71
C MET A 297 25.63 -2.80 16.12
N TYR A 298 26.61 -3.56 16.65
CA TYR A 298 27.96 -3.60 16.09
C TYR A 298 28.02 -4.14 14.66
N ILE A 299 27.11 -5.05 14.29
CA ILE A 299 27.00 -5.57 12.92
C ILE A 299 26.15 -4.64 12.05
N MET A 300 25.09 -4.07 12.61
CA MET A 300 24.12 -3.26 11.86
C MET A 300 24.63 -1.88 11.48
N ILE A 301 25.34 -1.20 12.38
CA ILE A 301 25.87 0.15 12.12
C ILE A 301 26.79 0.18 10.88
N PRO A 302 27.83 -0.66 10.75
CA PRO A 302 28.68 -0.64 9.56
C PRO A 302 27.94 -1.04 8.28
N LEU A 303 26.98 -1.97 8.35
CA LEU A 303 26.16 -2.36 7.20
C LEU A 303 25.28 -1.21 6.72
N CYS A 304 24.61 -0.50 7.64
CA CYS A 304 23.78 0.65 7.33
C CYS A 304 24.61 1.82 6.77
N ILE A 305 25.79 2.09 7.33
CA ILE A 305 26.70 3.12 6.82
C ILE A 305 27.16 2.77 5.40
N GLY A 306 27.61 1.53 5.16
CA GLY A 306 28.02 1.08 3.83
C GLY A 306 26.89 1.19 2.80
N GLY A 307 25.68 0.75 3.15
CA GLY A 307 24.49 0.88 2.30
C GLY A 307 24.09 2.34 2.03
N SER A 308 24.17 3.20 3.05
CA SER A 308 23.89 4.63 2.93
C SER A 308 24.84 5.33 1.95
N VAL A 309 26.14 5.06 2.07
CA VAL A 309 27.17 5.61 1.18
C VAL A 309 26.97 5.10 -0.25
N TYR A 310 26.73 3.80 -0.43
CA TYR A 310 26.44 3.23 -1.75
C TYR A 310 25.20 3.88 -2.38
N SER A 311 24.11 4.00 -1.61
CA SER A 311 22.87 4.62 -2.06
C SER A 311 23.09 6.07 -2.50
N LEU A 312 23.91 6.83 -1.79
CA LEU A 312 24.20 8.23 -2.12
C LEU A 312 24.93 8.41 -3.45
N PHE A 313 25.83 7.49 -3.81
CA PHE A 313 26.65 7.59 -5.03
C PHE A 313 25.99 6.98 -6.26
N TYR A 314 25.25 5.89 -6.11
CA TYR A 314 24.79 5.07 -7.24
C TYR A 314 23.28 5.13 -7.50
N LEU A 315 22.47 5.57 -6.54
CA LEU A 315 21.02 5.64 -6.70
C LEU A 315 20.54 7.10 -6.85
N PRO A 316 19.61 7.37 -7.79
CA PRO A 316 19.01 8.69 -7.93
C PRO A 316 17.99 8.93 -6.82
N HIS A 317 18.10 10.07 -6.15
CA HIS A 317 17.26 10.46 -5.01
C HIS A 317 16.52 11.75 -5.30
N ARG A 318 15.30 11.88 -4.78
CA ARG A 318 14.49 13.10 -5.00
C ARG A 318 14.95 14.28 -4.16
N SER A 319 15.46 14.01 -2.97
CA SER A 319 15.88 15.02 -2.00
C SER A 319 16.77 14.38 -0.94
N TRP A 320 17.46 15.21 -0.16
CA TRP A 320 18.19 14.76 1.02
C TRP A 320 17.29 14.10 2.07
N TYR A 321 16.03 14.54 2.18
CA TYR A 321 15.04 13.90 3.05
C TYR A 321 14.69 12.50 2.56
N SER A 322 14.41 12.34 1.27
CA SER A 322 14.08 11.06 0.64
C SER A 322 15.23 10.06 0.76
N TRP A 323 16.47 10.49 0.55
CA TRP A 323 17.67 9.67 0.75
C TRP A 323 17.82 9.21 2.21
N CYS A 324 17.63 10.12 3.17
CA CYS A 324 17.73 9.79 4.60
C CYS A 324 16.65 8.77 4.98
N LEU A 325 15.40 9.00 4.57
CA LEU A 325 14.29 8.12 4.86
C LEU A 325 14.46 6.73 4.22
N GLU A 326 14.87 6.67 2.95
CA GLU A 326 15.14 5.41 2.26
C GLU A 326 16.29 4.63 2.92
N THR A 327 17.35 5.33 3.36
CA THR A 327 18.44 4.72 4.13
C THR A 327 17.94 4.16 5.47
N MET A 328 17.11 4.90 6.19
CA MET A 328 16.52 4.44 7.45
C MET A 328 15.64 3.21 7.24
N VAL A 329 14.82 3.19 6.20
CA VAL A 329 13.94 2.07 5.84
C VAL A 329 14.75 0.83 5.50
N ASN A 330 15.79 0.97 4.66
CA ASN A 330 16.69 -0.14 4.34
C ASN A 330 17.40 -0.67 5.59
N GLY A 331 17.80 0.22 6.51
CA GLY A 331 18.36 -0.17 7.81
C GLY A 331 17.37 -0.94 8.68
N VAL A 332 16.12 -0.46 8.78
CA VAL A 332 15.03 -1.15 9.50
C VAL A 332 14.76 -2.54 8.90
N TYR A 333 14.76 -2.65 7.58
CA TYR A 333 14.58 -3.95 6.91
C TYR A 333 15.77 -4.90 7.13
N ALA A 334 17.02 -4.41 7.06
CA ALA A 334 18.19 -5.22 7.38
C ALA A 334 18.17 -5.70 8.84
N PHE A 335 17.75 -4.83 9.76
CA PHE A 335 17.64 -5.16 11.17
C PHE A 335 16.52 -6.17 11.45
N GLY A 336 15.37 -6.03 10.78
CA GLY A 336 14.26 -6.99 10.88
C GLY A 336 14.69 -8.40 10.46
N LEU A 337 15.47 -8.52 9.37
CA LEU A 337 16.08 -9.80 8.96
C LEU A 337 16.96 -10.38 10.07
N LEU A 338 17.84 -9.55 10.62
CA LEU A 338 18.83 -10.01 11.57
C LEU A 338 18.17 -10.41 12.90
N LEU A 339 17.14 -9.70 13.37
CA LEU A 339 16.38 -10.13 14.56
C LEU A 339 15.69 -11.49 14.39
N MET A 340 15.21 -11.81 13.19
CA MET A 340 14.51 -13.08 12.95
C MET A 340 15.48 -14.27 12.79
N THR A 341 16.74 -14.00 12.44
CA THR A 341 17.73 -15.03 12.11
C THR A 341 18.19 -15.88 13.31
N PRO A 342 18.47 -15.32 14.51
CA PRO A 342 18.82 -16.08 15.70
C PRO A 342 17.77 -17.12 16.07
N GLN A 343 16.49 -16.81 15.92
CA GLN A 343 15.43 -17.76 16.25
C GLN A 343 15.44 -18.98 15.31
N LEU A 344 15.67 -18.77 14.01
CA LEU A 344 15.86 -19.86 13.05
C LEU A 344 17.12 -20.68 13.37
N PHE A 345 18.21 -20.02 13.75
CA PHE A 345 19.46 -20.67 14.13
C PHE A 345 19.30 -21.50 15.41
N LEU A 346 18.63 -20.95 16.42
CA LEU A 346 18.39 -21.59 17.70
C LEU A 346 17.48 -22.81 17.55
N ASN A 347 16.43 -22.71 16.74
CA ASN A 347 15.56 -23.84 16.38
C ASN A 347 16.35 -24.96 15.69
N TYR A 348 17.28 -24.60 14.79
CA TYR A 348 18.15 -25.56 14.13
C TYR A 348 19.13 -26.25 15.10
N ARG A 349 19.75 -25.48 16.02
CA ARG A 349 20.73 -25.98 16.99
C ARG A 349 20.11 -26.84 18.08
N LEU A 350 18.99 -26.41 18.65
CA LEU A 350 18.29 -27.11 19.73
C LEU A 350 17.40 -28.25 19.22
N LYS A 351 17.20 -28.36 17.90
CA LYS A 351 16.32 -29.37 17.27
C LYS A 351 14.92 -29.36 17.88
N SER A 352 14.45 -28.18 18.30
CA SER A 352 13.13 -27.95 18.87
C SER A 352 12.60 -26.58 18.48
N VAL A 353 11.29 -26.47 18.31
CA VAL A 353 10.62 -25.22 17.93
C VAL A 353 9.77 -24.71 19.09
N ALA A 354 9.88 -23.43 19.41
CA ALA A 354 9.10 -22.82 20.48
C ALA A 354 7.58 -22.84 20.17
N HIS A 355 6.75 -22.97 21.20
CA HIS A 355 5.30 -22.88 21.06
C HIS A 355 4.89 -21.50 20.51
N LEU A 356 4.04 -21.48 19.47
CA LEU A 356 3.62 -20.26 18.78
C LEU A 356 2.10 -20.10 18.80
N PRO A 357 1.59 -18.85 18.88
CA PRO A 357 0.20 -18.55 18.64
C PRO A 357 -0.13 -18.73 17.16
N TRP A 358 -0.57 -19.92 16.77
CA TRP A 358 -0.82 -20.30 15.37
C TRP A 358 -1.82 -19.37 14.67
N LYS A 359 -2.83 -18.87 15.38
CA LYS A 359 -3.83 -17.94 14.83
C LYS A 359 -3.17 -16.63 14.39
N ALA A 360 -2.40 -15.98 15.27
CA ALA A 360 -1.69 -14.74 14.99
C ALA A 360 -0.69 -14.91 13.83
N MET A 361 0.08 -16.01 13.90
CA MET A 361 1.10 -16.33 12.91
C MET A 361 0.51 -16.57 11.51
N THR A 362 -0.63 -17.28 11.45
CA THR A 362 -1.34 -17.56 10.20
C THR A 362 -1.91 -16.29 9.58
N TYR A 363 -2.52 -15.40 10.39
CA TYR A 363 -3.02 -14.11 9.88
C TYR A 363 -1.88 -13.24 9.34
N LYS A 364 -0.75 -13.20 10.04
CA LYS A 364 0.42 -12.46 9.58
C LYS A 364 1.01 -13.04 8.29
N ALA A 365 1.08 -14.36 8.17
CA ALA A 365 1.58 -15.03 6.97
C ALA A 365 0.68 -14.78 5.75
N PHE A 366 -0.65 -14.87 5.91
CA PHE A 366 -1.56 -14.55 4.82
C PHE A 366 -1.49 -13.07 4.41
N ASN A 367 -1.31 -12.14 5.36
CA ASN A 367 -1.08 -10.74 5.03
C ASN A 367 0.17 -10.57 4.15
N THR A 368 1.28 -11.20 4.57
CA THR A 368 2.58 -11.07 3.89
C THR A 368 2.56 -11.71 2.49
N PHE A 369 1.90 -12.87 2.34
CA PHE A 369 1.70 -13.50 1.04
C PHE A 369 0.82 -12.67 0.09
N ILE A 370 -0.18 -11.98 0.63
CA ILE A 370 -1.02 -11.08 -0.15
C ILE A 370 -0.25 -9.81 -0.54
N ASP A 371 0.61 -9.30 0.34
CA ASP A 371 1.50 -8.18 0.04
C ASP A 371 2.49 -8.52 -1.10
N ASP A 372 3.00 -9.75 -1.13
CA ASP A 372 3.83 -10.26 -2.23
C ASP A 372 3.04 -10.36 -3.55
N PHE A 373 1.77 -10.80 -3.50
CA PHE A 373 0.91 -10.79 -4.68
C PHE A 373 0.66 -9.35 -5.20
N PHE A 374 0.45 -8.39 -4.30
CA PHE A 374 0.28 -6.99 -4.68
C PHE A 374 1.56 -6.35 -5.17
N ALA A 375 2.72 -6.76 -4.66
CA ALA A 375 4.01 -6.32 -5.16
C ALA A 375 4.13 -6.56 -6.69
N PHE A 376 3.52 -7.63 -7.23
CA PHE A 376 3.52 -7.90 -8.68
C PHE A 376 2.50 -7.10 -9.48
N ILE A 377 1.41 -6.63 -8.86
CA ILE A 377 0.26 -6.05 -9.55
C ILE A 377 0.18 -4.53 -9.38
N ILE A 378 0.42 -4.04 -8.17
CA ILE A 378 0.32 -2.63 -7.78
C ILE A 378 1.73 -2.07 -7.67
N VAL A 379 1.89 -0.82 -8.09
CA VAL A 379 3.17 -0.12 -7.99
C VAL A 379 3.49 0.09 -6.51
N MET A 380 4.33 -0.77 -5.95
CA MET A 380 4.86 -0.69 -4.60
C MET A 380 6.35 -0.40 -4.62
N PRO A 381 6.88 0.27 -3.58
CA PRO A 381 8.32 0.52 -3.44
C PRO A 381 9.09 -0.78 -3.44
N THR A 382 10.15 -0.87 -4.24
CA THR A 382 10.94 -2.12 -4.38
C THR A 382 11.53 -2.58 -3.05
N SER A 383 11.95 -1.66 -2.20
CA SER A 383 12.46 -1.96 -0.85
C SER A 383 11.41 -2.66 0.01
N HIS A 384 10.16 -2.18 -0.02
CA HIS A 384 9.05 -2.81 0.69
C HIS A 384 8.75 -4.21 0.12
N ARG A 385 8.76 -4.35 -1.21
CA ARG A 385 8.52 -5.65 -1.88
C ARG A 385 9.56 -6.70 -1.48
N ILE A 386 10.84 -6.32 -1.43
CA ILE A 386 11.92 -7.22 -1.02
C ILE A 386 11.79 -7.58 0.47
N ALA A 387 11.32 -6.65 1.31
CA ALA A 387 11.10 -6.91 2.73
C ALA A 387 9.93 -7.89 2.98
N CYS A 388 8.83 -7.79 2.23
CA CYS A 388 7.72 -8.75 2.30
C CYS A 388 8.17 -10.15 1.86
N LEU A 389 8.85 -10.24 0.70
CA LEU A 389 9.38 -11.50 0.19
C LEU A 389 10.36 -12.18 1.16
N ARG A 390 11.19 -11.38 1.84
CA ARG A 390 12.07 -11.86 2.91
C ARG A 390 11.26 -12.50 4.04
N ASP A 391 10.24 -11.80 4.55
CA ASP A 391 9.44 -12.28 5.68
C ASP A 391 8.70 -13.58 5.31
N ASP A 392 8.22 -13.71 4.07
CA ASP A 392 7.64 -14.93 3.53
C ASP A 392 8.65 -16.09 3.46
N LEU A 393 9.86 -15.84 2.95
CA LEU A 393 10.91 -16.85 2.88
C LEU A 393 11.31 -17.36 4.28
N ILE A 394 11.50 -16.45 5.23
CA ILE A 394 11.81 -16.79 6.63
C ILE A 394 10.68 -17.60 7.24
N PHE A 395 9.43 -17.22 6.97
CA PHE A 395 8.24 -17.93 7.44
C PHE A 395 8.19 -19.36 6.87
N VAL A 396 8.48 -19.56 5.59
CA VAL A 396 8.53 -20.90 4.97
C VAL A 396 9.65 -21.75 5.58
N ILE A 397 10.85 -21.20 5.78
CA ILE A 397 11.96 -21.91 6.45
C ILE A 397 11.54 -22.30 7.86
N TYR A 398 10.84 -21.43 8.58
CA TYR A 398 10.33 -21.72 9.91
C TYR A 398 9.29 -22.85 9.89
N LEU A 399 8.34 -22.85 8.95
CA LEU A 399 7.38 -23.95 8.79
C LEU A 399 8.09 -25.28 8.51
N TYR A 400 9.13 -25.26 7.68
CA TYR A 400 9.96 -26.43 7.41
C TYR A 400 10.66 -26.94 8.69
N GLN A 401 11.26 -26.04 9.48
CA GLN A 401 11.87 -26.41 10.76
C GLN A 401 10.86 -27.02 11.74
N ARG A 402 9.63 -26.50 11.80
CA ARG A 402 8.56 -27.06 12.63
C ARG A 402 8.12 -28.43 12.16
N TRP A 403 8.09 -28.69 10.86
CA TRP A 403 7.76 -30.01 10.34
C TRP A 403 8.84 -31.04 10.75
N LEU A 404 10.10 -30.61 10.81
CA LEU A 404 11.24 -31.48 11.13
C LEU A 404 11.49 -31.67 12.64
N TYR A 405 11.18 -30.68 13.48
CA TYR A 405 11.53 -30.65 14.91
C TYR A 405 10.31 -30.60 15.84
N PRO A 406 10.33 -31.33 16.98
CA PRO A 406 9.23 -31.31 17.95
C PRO A 406 9.04 -29.93 18.59
N VAL A 407 7.78 -29.62 18.94
CA VAL A 407 7.41 -28.35 19.58
C VAL A 407 7.68 -28.43 21.08
N ASP A 408 8.55 -27.57 21.58
CA ASP A 408 8.88 -27.45 22.99
C ASP A 408 7.98 -26.40 23.66
N LYS A 409 7.14 -26.86 24.59
CA LYS A 409 6.17 -26.04 25.33
C LYS A 409 6.79 -25.26 26.49
N SER A 410 8.03 -25.56 26.87
CA SER A 410 8.74 -24.87 27.95
C SER A 410 9.46 -23.60 27.47
N ARG A 411 9.69 -23.48 26.16
CA ARG A 411 10.39 -22.34 25.55
C ARG A 411 9.42 -21.21 25.23
N ILE A 412 9.63 -20.09 25.92
CA ILE A 412 8.97 -18.81 25.65
C ILE A 412 9.59 -18.23 24.38
N ASN A 413 8.75 -17.92 23.38
CA ASN A 413 9.19 -17.43 22.07
C ASN A 413 9.47 -15.91 22.14
N GLU A 414 10.45 -15.38 21.38
CA GLU A 414 10.72 -13.92 21.29
C GLU A 414 9.51 -13.12 20.78
N PHE A 415 8.56 -13.79 20.12
CA PHE A 415 7.29 -13.22 19.72
C PHE A 415 6.27 -13.07 20.85
N SER A 416 6.63 -13.42 22.09
CA SER A 416 5.79 -13.50 23.32
C SER A 416 4.51 -12.69 23.32
N GLU A 417 3.56 -13.12 22.49
CA GLU A 417 2.15 -13.11 22.79
C GLU A 417 1.88 -14.44 23.49
N MET A 418 1.98 -14.43 24.83
CA MET A 418 1.65 -15.59 25.65
C MET A 418 0.24 -16.07 25.29
N THR A 419 0.13 -17.24 24.68
CA THR A 419 -1.16 -17.76 24.23
C THR A 419 -2.02 -18.18 25.43
N ASP A 420 -3.35 -18.00 25.30
CA ASP A 420 -4.39 -18.31 26.31
C ASP A 420 -4.28 -19.73 26.95
N ASP A 421 -3.58 -20.68 26.32
CA ASP A 421 -3.47 -22.07 26.78
C ASP A 421 -2.74 -22.22 28.13
N ASN A 422 -1.84 -21.29 28.49
CA ASN A 422 -1.21 -21.27 29.81
C ASN A 422 -2.08 -20.63 30.90
N PHE A 423 -3.13 -19.89 30.54
CA PHE A 423 -4.11 -19.39 31.52
C PHE A 423 -5.06 -20.51 31.97
N GLN A 424 -5.43 -21.43 31.10
CA GLN A 424 -6.23 -22.60 31.48
C GLN A 424 -5.43 -23.60 32.35
N SER A 425 -4.15 -23.83 32.07
CA SER A 425 -3.33 -24.72 32.89
C SER A 425 -3.08 -24.15 34.29
N LYS A 426 -2.81 -22.85 34.43
CA LYS A 426 -2.65 -22.17 35.73
C LYS A 426 -3.94 -22.09 36.54
N SER A 427 -5.07 -21.75 35.90
CA SER A 427 -6.37 -21.74 36.60
C SER A 427 -6.78 -23.14 37.06
N THR A 428 -6.45 -24.19 36.32
CA THR A 428 -6.73 -25.57 36.74
C THR A 428 -5.79 -26.02 37.87
N SER A 429 -4.51 -25.62 37.86
CA SER A 429 -3.56 -25.95 38.94
C SER A 429 -3.82 -25.18 40.25
N ASP A 430 -4.28 -23.93 40.17
CA ASP A 430 -4.64 -23.13 41.35
C ASP A 430 -5.96 -23.60 41.98
N VAL A 431 -6.92 -24.08 41.17
CA VAL A 431 -8.14 -24.72 41.69
C VAL A 431 -7.84 -26.08 42.34
N THR A 432 -6.90 -26.86 41.79
CA THR A 432 -6.56 -28.19 42.35
C THR A 432 -5.73 -28.09 43.63
N SER A 433 -4.82 -27.11 43.75
CA SER A 433 -4.03 -26.86 44.97
C SER A 433 -4.85 -26.23 46.10
N SER A 434 -5.82 -25.36 45.77
CA SER A 434 -6.73 -24.78 46.76
C SER A 434 -7.71 -25.79 47.39
N ASN A 435 -8.01 -26.89 46.69
CA ASN A 435 -8.85 -27.98 47.20
C ASN A 435 -8.08 -29.04 48.03
N SER A 436 -6.76 -29.20 47.85
CA SER A 436 -5.98 -30.14 48.68
C SER A 436 -5.69 -29.62 50.10
N ASP A 437 -5.69 -28.30 50.31
CA ASP A 437 -5.44 -27.69 51.62
C ASP A 437 -6.69 -27.62 52.51
N LYS A 438 -7.90 -27.61 51.94
CA LYS A 438 -9.16 -27.65 52.72
C LYS A 438 -9.55 -29.05 53.20
N GLY A 439 -8.92 -30.11 52.69
CA GLY A 439 -9.21 -31.50 53.08
C GLY A 439 -8.48 -31.99 54.34
N LYS A 440 -7.43 -31.31 54.80
CA LYS A 440 -6.59 -31.76 55.93
C LYS A 440 -6.88 -31.10 57.28
N SER A 441 -7.81 -30.14 57.37
CA SER A 441 -8.16 -29.48 58.65
C SER A 441 -9.44 -30.01 59.32
N LYS A 442 -9.95 -31.19 58.92
CA LYS A 442 -11.20 -31.77 59.47
C LYS A 442 -11.07 -33.19 60.04
N LEU A 443 -9.86 -33.66 60.31
CA LEU A 443 -9.60 -34.89 61.07
C LEU A 443 -8.41 -34.68 62.01
N ALA A 444 -8.71 -34.10 63.17
CA ALA A 444 -7.95 -34.23 64.41
C ALA A 444 -8.92 -33.94 65.57
#